data_AF-A0A3B8U5J7-F1
#
_entry.id   AF-A0A3B8U5J7-F1
#
_cell.length_a   1.000
_cell.length_b   1.000
_cell.length_c   1.000
_cell.angle_alpha   90.00
_cell.angle_beta   90.00
_cell.angle_gamma   90.00
#
_symmetry.space_group_name_H-M   'P 1'
#
loop_
_entity.id
_entity.type
_entity.pdbx_description
1 polymer ?
#
loop_
_entity_poly.entity_id
_entity_poly.type
_entity_poly.pdbx_seq_one_letter_code
_entity_poly.pdbx_strand_id
1 'polypeptide(L)'
;EVFWALYSIAKLEELSGTDLTLVEQLYLRAHQDRPSRLEPIYDLILLYRRKQETALAYGWAKKFVGYPKPSDLIFVSAWIYEWGLLWQYAACCQVLGKDEELRQALFSLAMVPSLPDYLKQVILNK
;
A
#
# COMPACT_ATOMS: atom_id res chain seq x y z
N GLU A 1 5.06 1.97 20.74
CA GLU A 1 4.96 0.53 21.06
C GLU A 1 3.59 -0.05 20.73
N VAL A 2 2.49 0.63 21.10
CA VAL A 2 1.10 0.20 20.79
C VAL A 2 0.85 -0.06 19.30
N PHE A 3 1.20 0.89 18.42
CA PHE A 3 1.13 0.72 16.96
C PHE A 3 1.71 -0.62 16.47
N TRP A 4 2.92 -0.97 16.91
CA TRP A 4 3.61 -2.17 16.43
C TRP A 4 2.90 -3.43 16.90
N ALA A 5 2.44 -3.46 18.15
CA ALA A 5 1.66 -4.59 18.64
C ALA A 5 0.37 -4.76 17.82
N LEU A 6 -0.38 -3.68 17.57
CA LEU A 6 -1.61 -3.71 16.78
C LEU A 6 -1.35 -4.17 15.34
N TYR A 7 -0.33 -3.61 14.70
CA TYR A 7 0.03 -3.98 13.33
C TYR A 7 0.52 -5.43 13.24
N SER A 8 1.34 -5.88 14.19
CA SER A 8 1.79 -7.28 14.27
C SER A 8 0.63 -8.26 14.47
N ILE A 9 -0.35 -7.93 15.32
CA ILE A 9 -1.57 -8.74 15.47
C ILE A 9 -2.30 -8.84 14.13
N ALA A 10 -2.48 -7.72 13.41
CA ALA A 10 -3.12 -7.72 12.10
C ALA A 10 -2.37 -8.63 11.09
N LYS A 11 -1.04 -8.57 11.04
CA LYS A 11 -0.21 -9.46 10.19
C LYS A 11 -0.40 -10.94 10.55
N LEU A 12 -0.41 -11.26 11.85
CA LEU A 12 -0.54 -12.65 12.31
C LEU A 12 -1.93 -13.22 12.02
N GLU A 13 -2.98 -12.43 12.19
CA GLU A 13 -4.35 -12.83 11.84
C GLU A 13 -4.51 -13.02 10.33
N GLU A 14 -3.92 -12.13 9.52
CA GLU A 14 -3.90 -12.29 8.05
C GLU A 14 -3.21 -13.60 7.64
N LEU A 15 -2.08 -13.93 8.27
CA LEU A 15 -1.32 -15.15 7.98
C LEU A 15 -2.02 -16.42 8.47
N SER A 16 -2.78 -16.33 9.56
CA SER A 16 -3.53 -17.46 10.11
C SER A 16 -4.73 -17.86 9.23
N GLY A 17 -5.05 -17.06 8.22
CA GLY A 17 -6.20 -17.29 7.34
C GLY A 17 -7.54 -17.04 8.05
N THR A 18 -7.53 -16.25 9.12
CA THR A 18 -8.71 -15.86 9.88
C THR A 18 -9.66 -14.99 9.03
N ASP A 19 -10.84 -14.68 9.57
CA ASP A 19 -11.81 -13.73 9.03
C ASP A 19 -11.17 -12.43 8.50
N LEU A 20 -11.32 -12.20 7.20
CA LEU A 20 -10.76 -11.02 6.53
C LEU A 20 -11.38 -9.71 7.03
N THR A 21 -12.60 -9.73 7.54
CA THR A 21 -13.25 -8.56 8.14
C THR A 21 -12.56 -8.17 9.44
N LEU A 22 -12.14 -9.15 10.25
CA LEU A 22 -11.34 -8.88 11.46
C LEU A 22 -9.97 -8.29 11.08
N VAL A 23 -9.29 -8.88 10.08
CA VAL A 23 -7.99 -8.40 9.60
C VAL A 23 -8.09 -6.93 9.13
N GLU A 24 -9.12 -6.59 8.37
CA GLU A 24 -9.39 -5.21 7.94
C GLU A 24 -9.54 -4.26 9.14
N GLN A 25 -10.33 -4.63 10.14
CA GLN A 25 -10.52 -3.81 11.34
C GLN A 25 -9.21 -3.61 12.12
N LEU A 26 -8.38 -4.64 12.21
CA LEU A 26 -7.09 -4.58 12.90
C LEU A 26 -6.11 -3.65 12.18
N TYR A 27 -6.04 -3.70 10.84
CA TYR A 27 -5.21 -2.76 10.08
C TYR A 27 -5.69 -1.31 10.23
N LEU A 28 -6.99 -1.09 10.15
CA LEU A 28 -7.57 0.24 10.37
C LEU A 28 -7.30 0.72 11.80
N ARG A 29 -7.38 -0.15 12.80
CA ARG A 29 -7.08 0.18 14.19
C ARG A 29 -5.61 0.55 14.39
N ALA A 30 -4.68 -0.18 13.78
CA ALA A 30 -3.26 0.16 13.81
C ALA A 30 -2.99 1.52 13.15
N HIS A 31 -3.62 1.81 12.01
CA HIS A 31 -3.50 3.12 11.37
C HIS A 31 -4.13 4.25 12.20
N GLN A 32 -5.26 4.01 12.86
CA GLN A 32 -5.89 5.00 13.75
C GLN A 32 -5.01 5.35 14.96
N ASP A 33 -4.31 4.37 15.52
CA ASP A 33 -3.34 4.60 16.62
C ASP A 33 -2.20 5.52 16.16
N ARG A 34 -1.76 5.37 14.90
CA ARG A 34 -0.69 6.18 14.32
C ARG A 34 -0.96 6.56 12.86
N PRO A 35 -1.71 7.65 12.60
CA PRO A 35 -2.12 8.02 11.23
C PRO A 35 -0.98 8.38 10.28
N SER A 36 0.21 8.71 10.80
CA SER A 36 1.42 8.92 9.98
C SER A 36 2.03 7.62 9.43
N ARG A 37 1.65 6.47 10.01
CA ARG A 37 2.13 5.15 9.61
C ARG A 37 1.16 4.53 8.61
N LEU A 38 1.65 4.29 7.40
CA LEU A 38 0.87 3.83 6.26
C LEU A 38 1.14 2.37 5.91
N GLU A 39 2.02 1.69 6.65
CA GLU A 39 2.24 0.25 6.48
C GLU A 39 0.95 -0.56 6.65
N PRO A 40 0.07 -0.29 7.64
CA PRO A 40 -1.22 -0.97 7.73
C PRO A 40 -2.14 -0.65 6.54
N ILE A 41 -2.09 0.57 6.00
CA ILE A 41 -2.89 0.97 4.84
C ILE A 41 -2.39 0.28 3.58
N TYR A 42 -1.08 0.16 3.40
CA TYR A 42 -0.49 -0.56 2.29
C TYR A 42 -0.92 -2.03 2.29
N ASP A 43 -0.85 -2.70 3.44
CA ASP A 43 -1.30 -4.09 3.59
C ASP A 43 -2.82 -4.22 3.42
N LEU A 44 -3.60 -3.25 3.90
CA LEU A 44 -5.04 -3.20 3.67
C LEU A 44 -5.39 -3.08 2.17
N ILE A 45 -4.66 -2.26 1.42
CA ILE A 45 -4.81 -2.16 -0.03
C ILE A 45 -4.53 -3.51 -0.69
N LEU A 46 -3.45 -4.20 -0.28
CA LEU A 46 -3.14 -5.54 -0.78
C LEU A 46 -4.26 -6.53 -0.45
N LEU A 47 -4.81 -6.48 0.76
CA LEU A 47 -5.94 -7.31 1.18
C LEU A 47 -7.16 -7.11 0.27
N TYR A 48 -7.57 -5.86 0.05
CA TYR A 48 -8.69 -5.55 -0.85
C TYR A 48 -8.42 -6.01 -2.29
N ARG A 49 -7.19 -5.84 -2.80
CA ARG A 49 -6.83 -6.34 -4.13
C ARG A 49 -6.92 -7.86 -4.23
N ARG A 50 -6.49 -8.61 -3.20
CA ARG A 50 -6.63 -10.08 -3.17
C ARG A 50 -8.09 -10.52 -3.08
N LYS A 51 -8.95 -9.74 -2.41
CA LYS A 51 -10.41 -9.93 -2.38
C LYS A 51 -11.11 -9.51 -3.68
N GLN A 52 -10.38 -9.04 -4.70
CA GLN A 52 -10.91 -8.45 -5.93
C GLN A 52 -11.75 -7.19 -5.73
N GLU A 53 -11.71 -6.58 -4.54
CA GLU A 53 -12.36 -5.33 -4.18
C GLU A 53 -11.52 -4.12 -4.62
N THR A 54 -11.15 -4.10 -5.90
CA THR A 54 -10.17 -3.16 -6.44
C THR A 54 -10.62 -1.70 -6.35
N ALA A 55 -11.92 -1.43 -6.38
CA ALA A 55 -12.45 -0.08 -6.20
C ALA A 55 -12.16 0.50 -4.79
N LEU A 56 -12.25 -0.34 -3.75
CA LEU A 56 -11.89 0.06 -2.38
C LEU A 56 -10.37 0.24 -2.26
N ALA A 57 -9.60 -0.71 -2.78
CA ALA A 57 -8.14 -0.63 -2.84
C ALA A 57 -7.67 0.67 -3.51
N TYR A 58 -8.27 1.02 -4.65
CA TYR A 58 -8.00 2.26 -5.37
C TYR A 58 -8.33 3.49 -4.54
N GLY A 59 -9.48 3.52 -3.85
CA GLY A 59 -9.86 4.66 -3.00
C GLY A 59 -8.83 4.94 -1.91
N TRP A 60 -8.36 3.89 -1.23
CA TRP A 60 -7.28 3.99 -0.24
C TRP A 60 -5.95 4.39 -0.88
N ALA A 61 -5.54 3.73 -1.95
CA ALA A 61 -4.28 4.01 -2.64
C ALA A 61 -4.23 5.46 -3.14
N LYS A 62 -5.31 5.94 -3.77
CA LYS A 62 -5.43 7.32 -4.26
C LYS A 62 -5.36 8.35 -3.14
N LYS A 63 -5.95 8.04 -1.98
CA LYS A 63 -5.96 8.96 -0.84
C LYS A 63 -4.56 9.16 -0.25
N PHE A 64 -3.73 8.11 -0.25
CA PHE A 64 -2.45 8.10 0.47
C PHE A 64 -1.22 8.10 -0.43
N VAL A 65 -1.37 7.99 -1.75
CA VAL A 65 -0.24 8.12 -2.68
C VAL A 65 0.43 9.49 -2.52
N GLY A 66 1.76 9.50 -2.47
CA GLY A 66 2.56 10.71 -2.28
C GLY A 66 2.65 11.22 -0.83
N TYR A 67 2.05 10.53 0.15
CA TYR A 67 2.25 10.90 1.55
C TYR A 67 3.70 10.73 1.98
N PRO A 68 4.26 11.68 2.76
CA PRO A 68 5.66 11.65 3.13
C PRO A 68 5.94 10.49 4.10
N LYS A 69 7.17 9.98 4.04
CA LYS A 69 7.68 9.05 5.04
C LYS A 69 7.60 9.70 6.43
N PRO A 70 7.13 8.98 7.46
CA PRO A 70 7.08 9.49 8.81
C PRO A 70 8.49 9.76 9.38
N SER A 71 8.54 10.61 10.39
CA SER A 71 9.75 10.95 11.16
C SER A 71 10.08 9.95 12.27
N ASP A 72 9.32 8.84 12.36
CA ASP A 72 9.57 7.77 13.33
C ASP A 72 11.00 7.18 13.16
N LEU A 73 11.66 6.92 14.29
CA LEU A 73 13.11 6.59 14.34
C LEU A 73 13.43 5.15 13.94
N ILE A 74 12.50 4.21 14.15
CA ILE A 74 12.76 2.77 14.02
C ILE A 74 11.65 2.04 13.27
N PHE A 75 12.06 1.01 12.52
CA PHE A 75 11.20 0.03 11.84
C PHE A 75 10.26 0.59 10.75
N VAL A 76 10.50 1.79 10.22
CA VAL A 76 9.71 2.33 9.12
C VAL A 76 10.07 1.62 7.80
N SER A 77 9.07 1.07 7.12
CA SER A 77 9.23 0.47 5.79
C SER A 77 9.29 1.55 4.72
N ALA A 78 10.44 2.22 4.57
CA ALA A 78 10.61 3.40 3.72
C ALA A 78 10.12 3.18 2.27
N TRP A 79 10.38 2.00 1.72
CA TRP A 79 9.97 1.61 0.36
C TRP A 79 8.46 1.75 0.10
N ILE A 80 7.60 1.59 1.13
CA ILE A 80 6.15 1.77 1.02
C ILE A 80 5.81 3.21 0.61
N TYR A 81 6.52 4.17 1.19
CA TYR A 81 6.31 5.60 0.94
C TYR A 81 7.00 6.06 -0.34
N GLU A 82 8.19 5.54 -0.61
CA GLU A 82 9.00 5.93 -1.76
C GLU A 82 8.38 5.49 -3.09
N TRP A 83 7.87 4.27 -3.16
CA TRP A 83 7.28 3.74 -4.40
C TRP A 83 6.13 2.74 -4.18
N GLY A 84 6.04 2.10 -3.02
CA GLY A 84 5.08 1.01 -2.78
C GLY A 84 3.62 1.45 -2.94
N LEU A 85 3.22 2.55 -2.32
CA LEU A 85 1.85 3.08 -2.44
C LEU A 85 1.53 3.50 -3.88
N LEU A 86 2.47 4.14 -4.56
CA LEU A 86 2.31 4.53 -5.97
C LEU A 86 2.20 3.30 -6.88
N TRP A 87 2.94 2.23 -6.59
CA TRP A 87 2.84 0.95 -7.28
C TRP A 87 1.45 0.32 -7.12
N GLN A 88 0.93 0.29 -5.89
CA GLN A 88 -0.41 -0.24 -5.63
C GLN A 88 -1.49 0.61 -6.32
N TYR A 89 -1.33 1.92 -6.30
CA TYR A 89 -2.21 2.85 -7.02
C TYR A 89 -2.22 2.56 -8.53
N ALA A 90 -1.05 2.47 -9.17
CA ALA A 90 -0.92 2.12 -10.58
C ALA A 90 -1.57 0.77 -10.89
N ALA A 91 -1.34 -0.24 -10.05
CA ALA A 91 -1.92 -1.56 -10.22
C ALA A 91 -3.46 -1.53 -10.13
N CYS A 92 -4.04 -0.70 -9.26
CA CYS A 92 -5.49 -0.51 -9.19
C CYS A 92 -6.02 0.26 -10.41
N CYS A 93 -5.33 1.31 -10.86
CA CYS A 93 -5.69 2.05 -12.08
C CYS A 93 -5.74 1.13 -13.31
N GLN A 94 -4.79 0.21 -13.42
CA GLN A 94 -4.76 -0.76 -14.52
C GLN A 94 -6.00 -1.65 -14.53
N VAL A 95 -6.37 -2.22 -13.39
CA VAL A 95 -7.54 -3.13 -13.30
C VAL A 95 -8.85 -2.37 -13.52
N LEU A 96 -8.92 -1.11 -13.09
CA LEU A 96 -10.11 -0.26 -13.24
C LEU A 96 -10.20 0.46 -14.60
N GLY A 97 -9.24 0.26 -15.52
CA GLY A 97 -9.23 0.92 -16.84
C GLY A 97 -9.01 2.44 -16.78
N LYS A 98 -8.26 2.91 -15.77
CA LYS A 98 -7.96 4.34 -15.57
C LYS A 98 -6.65 4.71 -16.28
N ASP A 99 -6.68 4.73 -17.61
CA ASP A 99 -5.46 4.80 -18.44
C ASP A 99 -4.62 6.07 -18.22
N GLU A 100 -5.26 7.22 -18.06
CA GLU A 100 -4.54 8.48 -17.83
C GLU A 100 -3.83 8.48 -16.47
N GLU A 101 -4.54 8.06 -15.41
CA GLU A 101 -4.01 7.98 -14.06
C GLU A 101 -2.91 6.90 -13.96
N LEU A 102 -3.06 5.80 -14.70
CA LEU A 102 -2.05 4.76 -14.83
C LEU A 102 -0.78 5.30 -15.49
N ARG A 103 -0.89 5.98 -16.64
CA ARG A 103 0.26 6.51 -17.37
C ARG A 103 1.07 7.48 -16.51
N GLN A 104 0.37 8.39 -15.81
CA GLN A 104 1.00 9.33 -14.90
C GLN A 104 1.71 8.61 -13.75
N ALA A 105 1.07 7.61 -13.13
CA ALA A 105 1.67 6.85 -12.05
C ALA A 105 2.92 6.06 -12.49
N LEU A 106 2.87 5.43 -13.67
CA LEU A 106 4.02 4.70 -14.23
C LEU A 106 5.19 5.64 -14.57
N PHE A 107 4.90 6.82 -15.13
CA PHE A 107 5.93 7.83 -15.38
C PHE A 107 6.58 8.30 -14.07
N SER A 108 5.78 8.60 -13.05
CA SER A 108 6.30 8.96 -11.72
C SER A 108 7.14 7.83 -11.11
N LEU A 109 6.71 6.57 -11.23
CA LEU A 109 7.47 5.40 -10.75
C LEU A 109 8.83 5.27 -11.46
N ALA A 110 8.88 5.46 -12.77
CA ALA A 110 10.13 5.37 -13.54
C ALA A 110 11.18 6.39 -13.08
N MET A 111 10.75 7.51 -12.51
CA MET A 111 11.62 8.55 -11.96
C MET A 111 12.09 8.27 -10.53
N VAL A 112 11.55 7.26 -9.83
CA VAL A 112 11.95 6.94 -8.45
C VAL A 112 13.29 6.18 -8.44
N PRO A 113 14.36 6.74 -7.84
CA PRO A 113 15.69 6.11 -7.87
C PRO A 113 15.75 4.77 -7.11
N SER A 114 15.00 4.65 -6.01
CA SER A 114 14.96 3.45 -5.17
C SER A 114 14.05 2.34 -5.71
N LEU A 115 13.42 2.54 -6.88
CA LEU A 115 12.61 1.52 -7.52
C LEU A 115 13.50 0.33 -7.94
N PRO A 116 13.18 -0.91 -7.53
CA PRO A 116 13.91 -2.10 -7.94
C PRO A 116 13.90 -2.32 -9.47
N ASP A 117 14.99 -2.82 -10.03
CA ASP A 117 15.14 -2.97 -11.48
C ASP A 117 14.13 -3.94 -12.11
N TYR A 118 13.73 -4.99 -11.38
CA TYR A 118 12.68 -5.90 -11.86
C TYR A 118 11.34 -5.18 -12.05
N LEU A 119 11.00 -4.19 -11.22
CA LEU A 119 9.80 -3.38 -11.41
C LEU A 119 9.95 -2.40 -12.57
N LYS A 120 11.15 -1.85 -12.80
CA LYS A 120 11.42 -1.02 -13.99
C LYS A 120 11.18 -1.80 -15.28
N GLN A 121 11.62 -3.06 -15.33
CA GLN A 121 11.36 -3.94 -16.48
C GLN A 121 9.86 -4.16 -16.70
N VAL A 122 9.07 -4.32 -15.63
CA VAL A 122 7.61 -4.45 -15.74
C VAL A 122 6.97 -3.19 -16.32
N ILE A 123 7.47 -2.00 -15.99
CA ILE A 123 6.99 -0.74 -16.55
C ILE A 123 7.32 -0.64 -18.04
N LEU A 124 8.53 -1.01 -18.44
CA LEU A 124 8.98 -0.96 -19.84
C LEU A 124 8.24 -1.93 -20.76
N ASN A 125 7.72 -3.03 -20.21
CA ASN A 125 7.00 -4.06 -20.96
C ASN A 125 5.49 -3.79 -21.12
N LYS A 126 5.00 -2.64 -20.63
CA LYS A 126 3.60 -2.21 -20.73
C LYS A 126 3.43 -1.05 -21.68
#